data_AF-A0A4R3NHH7-F1
#
_entry.id   AF-A0A4R3NHH7-F1
#
_cell.length_a   1.000
_cell.length_b   1.000
_cell.length_c   1.000
_cell.angle_alpha   90.00
_cell.angle_beta   90.00
_cell.angle_gamma   90.00
#
_symmetry.space_group_name_H-M   'P 1'
#
loop_
_entity.id
_entity.type
_entity.pdbx_description
1 polymer ?
#
loop_
_entity_poly.entity_id
_entity_poly.type
_entity_poly.pdbx_seq_one_letter_code
_entity_poly.pdbx_strand_id
1 'polypeptide(L)'
;MYCVQCEQTIRTPATNGCAYSQGMCGKTAETSDLQDLLVAVLQSLSASAVVARELGIIDHDVDSFAPRAFFSTLTNVNFDSERIIGYAREAIYLRDKLIKHCLSVNSAVAFNHPLINLQLAGQDIATLQQQAAQFALDVDKAQIGDDIHGLRMLCLYGLKGAAAYMEHAHVLGQFDNQIYAQYHEIMAWLGTLPADMNELLDNAMAIGMMNFKIMEILDAGETGEFGHPVPTEVNVRPVAGKCILISGHDLKDLKMLLEQTEGTGINIYTHGEMLPAHGYPELKKYAHLVGNYGSGWQNQQVEFAKFPGPVLMTSNCIIDPDVGEYKARIWTRSIVGWPGVKHITGDSFAEMIAQAQEMAGFPYTEIEHKITVGFGRQTLLGAADAVIDLVAQKKLRHVFLVGGCDGSRGERSYYTDFARSVPKDCLILTLACGKYRFNKLDFGTLEGLPRLLDVGQCNDAYSAIMLAVNLAEKLGCGVNDLPLSLILSWFEQKAIVILLTLLALGVKNIYTGPTAPGFLTENLLNILNEKFGMRSITTVEQDLAEILPA
;
A
#
# COMPACT_ATOMS: atom_id res chain seq x y z
N MET A 1 -15.76 17.37 6.09
CA MET A 1 -15.15 16.04 5.86
C MET A 1 -16.10 14.90 6.14
N TYR A 2 -16.00 13.87 5.30
CA TYR A 2 -16.42 12.50 5.56
C TYR A 2 -15.31 11.58 5.04
N CYS A 3 -14.68 10.78 5.90
CA CYS A 3 -13.59 9.90 5.49
C CYS A 3 -13.67 8.56 6.21
N VAL A 4 -13.80 7.47 5.44
CA VAL A 4 -13.99 6.10 5.95
C VAL A 4 -12.95 5.11 5.39
N GLN A 5 -11.90 5.62 4.72
CA GLN A 5 -10.99 4.81 3.89
C GLN A 5 -10.03 3.87 4.62
N CYS A 6 -9.91 3.95 5.95
CA CYS A 6 -8.98 3.10 6.72
C CYS A 6 -9.66 2.39 7.88
N GLU A 7 -9.03 1.30 8.33
CA GLU A 7 -9.51 0.43 9.40
C GLU A 7 -9.80 1.21 10.71
N GLN A 8 -9.00 2.24 10.96
CA GLN A 8 -9.07 3.07 12.16
C GLN A 8 -10.04 4.25 12.07
N THR A 9 -10.92 4.27 11.06
CA THR A 9 -12.01 5.23 10.99
C THR A 9 -12.84 5.23 12.29
N ILE A 10 -13.39 6.40 12.65
CA ILE A 10 -14.30 6.52 13.78
C ILE A 10 -15.53 5.65 13.51
N ARG A 11 -15.93 4.88 14.52
CA ARG A 11 -17.17 4.09 14.52
C ARG A 11 -17.99 4.49 15.72
N THR A 12 -19.24 4.83 15.46
CA THR A 12 -20.24 5.12 16.50
C THR A 12 -21.44 4.20 16.26
N PRO A 13 -22.34 4.01 17.25
CA PRO A 13 -23.57 3.25 17.02
C PRO A 13 -24.45 3.79 15.88
N ALA A 14 -24.27 5.05 15.49
CA ALA A 14 -25.10 5.71 14.48
C ALA A 14 -24.42 5.84 13.11
N THR A 15 -23.09 5.88 13.04
CA THR A 15 -22.35 6.12 11.79
C THR A 15 -20.90 5.63 11.84
N ASN A 16 -20.39 5.22 10.68
CA ASN A 16 -18.98 4.96 10.41
C ASN A 16 -18.42 6.09 9.56
N GLY A 17 -17.25 6.59 9.94
CA GLY A 17 -16.56 7.66 9.21
C GLY A 17 -16.03 8.74 10.15
N CYS A 18 -14.86 9.27 9.84
CA CYS A 18 -14.37 10.51 10.43
C CYS A 18 -15.16 11.68 9.84
N ALA A 19 -15.96 12.37 10.67
CA ALA A 19 -16.85 13.47 10.27
C ALA A 19 -16.73 14.74 11.15
N TYR A 20 -15.58 14.90 11.83
CA TYR A 20 -15.32 16.02 12.75
C TYR A 20 -14.27 16.98 12.19
N SER A 21 -13.62 17.79 13.03
CA SER A 21 -12.53 18.69 12.63
C SER A 21 -11.26 17.94 12.20
N GLN A 22 -11.07 16.70 12.65
CA GLN A 22 -9.91 15.88 12.36
C GLN A 22 -10.29 14.38 12.42
N GLY A 23 -9.69 13.58 11.53
CA GLY A 23 -9.79 12.12 11.59
C GLY A 23 -8.78 11.49 12.56
N MET A 24 -8.96 10.21 12.89
CA MET A 24 -8.08 9.47 13.81
C MET A 24 -6.60 9.43 13.38
N CYS A 25 -6.32 9.55 12.08
CA CYS A 25 -4.97 9.60 11.54
C CYS A 25 -4.31 10.99 11.64
N GLY A 26 -5.00 12.00 12.16
CA GLY A 26 -4.53 13.38 12.20
C GLY A 26 -4.90 14.23 10.98
N LYS A 27 -5.57 13.65 9.97
CA LYS A 27 -6.02 14.40 8.78
C LYS A 27 -7.10 15.41 9.17
N THR A 28 -6.85 16.70 8.92
CA THR A 28 -7.82 17.76 9.21
C THR A 28 -9.01 17.70 8.25
N ALA A 29 -10.11 18.33 8.62
CA ALA A 29 -11.27 18.46 7.74
C ALA A 29 -10.91 19.14 6.42
N GLU A 30 -10.11 20.21 6.49
CA GLU A 30 -9.59 20.94 5.34
C GLU A 30 -8.84 20.03 4.36
N THR A 31 -7.81 19.32 4.83
CA THR A 31 -7.05 18.40 3.98
C THR A 31 -7.94 17.29 3.42
N SER A 32 -8.88 16.77 4.21
CA SER A 32 -9.81 15.74 3.73
C SER A 32 -10.70 16.25 2.60
N ASP A 33 -11.30 17.42 2.77
CA ASP A 33 -12.19 18.03 1.78
C ASP A 33 -11.40 18.34 0.48
N LEU A 34 -10.17 18.88 0.60
CA LEU A 34 -9.31 19.13 -0.56
C LEU A 34 -8.88 17.85 -1.28
N GLN A 35 -8.69 16.73 -0.57
CA GLN A 35 -8.46 15.43 -1.20
C GLN A 35 -9.67 14.97 -2.01
N ASP A 36 -10.90 15.18 -1.53
CA ASP A 36 -12.13 14.85 -2.27
C ASP A 36 -12.25 15.69 -3.55
N LEU A 37 -11.93 16.99 -3.48
CA LEU A 37 -11.85 17.86 -4.65
C LEU A 37 -10.80 17.39 -5.66
N LEU A 38 -9.60 16.99 -5.19
CA LEU A 38 -8.56 16.43 -6.06
C LEU A 38 -9.06 15.15 -6.76
N VAL A 39 -9.76 14.26 -6.05
CA VAL A 39 -10.36 13.06 -6.65
C VAL A 39 -11.32 13.44 -7.78
N ALA A 40 -12.23 14.39 -7.56
CA ALA A 40 -13.17 14.85 -8.58
C ALA A 40 -12.46 15.45 -9.82
N VAL A 41 -11.39 16.22 -9.60
CA VAL A 41 -10.58 16.76 -10.69
C VAL A 41 -9.89 15.64 -11.49
N LEU A 42 -9.37 14.61 -10.81
CA LEU A 42 -8.74 13.46 -11.47
C LEU A 42 -9.74 12.60 -12.25
N GLN A 43 -10.99 12.49 -11.78
CA GLN A 43 -12.08 11.86 -12.55
C GLN A 43 -12.36 12.64 -13.84
N SER A 44 -12.35 13.98 -13.78
CA SER A 44 -12.47 14.86 -14.95
C SER A 44 -11.30 14.70 -15.93
N LEU A 45 -10.07 14.62 -15.43
CA LEU A 45 -8.87 14.35 -16.23
C LEU A 45 -8.96 12.99 -16.93
N SER A 46 -9.30 11.94 -16.19
CA SER A 46 -9.46 10.59 -16.73
C SER A 46 -10.56 10.49 -17.78
N ALA A 47 -11.69 11.21 -17.61
CA ALA A 47 -12.73 11.27 -18.64
C ALA A 47 -12.21 11.86 -19.96
N SER A 48 -11.31 12.84 -19.88
CA SER A 48 -10.65 13.39 -21.08
C SER A 48 -9.65 12.42 -21.70
N ALA A 49 -8.95 11.63 -20.87
CA ALA A 49 -8.03 10.57 -21.32
C ALA A 49 -8.76 9.43 -22.04
N VAL A 50 -9.94 9.03 -21.57
CA VAL A 50 -10.79 8.04 -22.27
C VAL A 50 -11.13 8.52 -23.68
N VAL A 51 -11.65 9.75 -23.82
CA VAL A 51 -11.97 10.33 -25.14
C VAL A 51 -10.72 10.49 -26.01
N ALA A 52 -9.59 10.88 -25.44
CA ALA A 52 -8.33 10.99 -26.17
C ALA A 52 -7.91 9.64 -26.78
N ARG A 53 -8.06 8.55 -26.03
CA ARG A 53 -7.73 7.20 -26.51
C ARG A 53 -8.64 6.72 -27.64
N GLU A 54 -9.92 7.09 -27.64
CA GLU A 54 -10.83 6.84 -28.79
C GLU A 54 -10.34 7.51 -30.08
N LEU A 55 -9.62 8.62 -29.97
CA LEU A 55 -8.98 9.32 -31.09
C LEU A 55 -7.55 8.81 -31.39
N GLY A 56 -7.08 7.77 -30.69
CA GLY A 56 -5.71 7.25 -30.83
C GLY A 56 -4.63 8.13 -30.17
N ILE A 57 -5.01 9.05 -29.29
CA ILE A 57 -4.07 9.89 -28.53
C ILE A 57 -3.75 9.20 -27.20
N ILE A 58 -2.46 8.94 -26.96
CA ILE A 58 -1.93 8.47 -25.68
C ILE A 58 -0.99 9.55 -25.15
N ASP A 59 -1.29 10.10 -23.97
CA ASP A 59 -0.46 11.09 -23.29
C ASP A 59 0.12 10.47 -22.02
N HIS A 60 1.40 10.06 -22.10
CA HIS A 60 2.07 9.40 -21.00
C HIS A 60 2.33 10.30 -19.79
N ASP A 61 2.32 11.63 -19.96
CA ASP A 61 2.39 12.56 -18.83
C ASP A 61 1.10 12.47 -18.02
N VAL A 62 -0.06 12.37 -18.69
CA VAL A 62 -1.37 12.17 -18.04
C VAL A 62 -1.45 10.80 -17.37
N ASP A 63 -1.02 9.76 -18.08
CA ASP A 63 -1.06 8.37 -17.62
C ASP A 63 -0.27 8.16 -16.33
N SER A 64 0.90 8.79 -16.21
CA SER A 64 1.75 8.69 -15.01
C SER A 64 1.31 9.68 -13.92
N PHE A 65 0.91 10.89 -14.29
CA PHE A 65 0.50 11.93 -13.33
C PHE A 65 -0.75 11.54 -12.54
N ALA A 66 -1.80 11.04 -13.20
CA ALA A 66 -3.09 10.79 -12.56
C ALA A 66 -3.01 9.78 -11.38
N PRO A 67 -2.42 8.57 -11.54
CA PRO A 67 -2.26 7.64 -10.42
C PRO A 67 -1.32 8.19 -9.33
N ARG A 68 -0.25 8.91 -9.70
CA ARG A 68 0.63 9.57 -8.72
C ARG A 68 -0.10 10.60 -7.87
N ALA A 69 -0.85 11.50 -8.50
CA ALA A 69 -1.67 12.49 -7.79
C ALA A 69 -2.74 11.81 -6.93
N PHE A 70 -3.34 10.72 -7.41
CA PHE A 70 -4.31 9.95 -6.64
C PHE A 70 -3.67 9.27 -5.41
N PHE A 71 -2.43 8.80 -5.53
CA PHE A 71 -1.65 8.21 -4.44
C PHE A 71 -1.46 9.21 -3.28
N SER A 72 -1.37 10.52 -3.55
CA SER A 72 -1.30 11.54 -2.49
C SER A 72 -2.50 11.54 -1.52
N THR A 73 -3.62 10.92 -1.92
CA THR A 73 -4.87 10.89 -1.14
C THR A 73 -5.05 9.62 -0.28
N LEU A 74 -4.09 8.69 -0.30
CA LEU A 74 -4.13 7.50 0.55
C LEU A 74 -3.90 7.88 2.01
N THR A 75 -4.31 6.99 2.91
CA THR A 75 -4.09 7.17 4.36
C THR A 75 -2.61 7.31 4.66
N ASN A 76 -2.28 8.32 5.46
CA ASN A 76 -0.93 8.61 5.91
C ASN A 76 0.07 8.90 4.77
N VAL A 77 -0.39 9.48 3.65
CA VAL A 77 0.49 9.95 2.57
C VAL A 77 0.78 11.45 2.65
N ASN A 78 -0.25 12.28 2.45
CA ASN A 78 -0.06 13.73 2.32
C ASN A 78 -1.08 14.51 3.15
N PHE A 79 -0.56 15.28 4.11
CA PHE A 79 -1.30 16.16 5.00
C PHE A 79 -1.10 17.64 4.66
N ASP A 80 -0.39 17.94 3.57
CA ASP A 80 -0.08 19.30 3.13
C ASP A 80 -1.11 19.78 2.10
N SER A 81 -2.07 20.59 2.56
CA SER A 81 -3.16 21.16 1.77
C SER A 81 -2.68 21.92 0.53
N GLU A 82 -1.57 22.66 0.61
CA GLU A 82 -1.03 23.41 -0.54
C GLU A 82 -0.53 22.47 -1.64
N ARG A 83 0.09 21.34 -1.25
CA ARG A 83 0.51 20.32 -2.22
C ARG A 83 -0.67 19.61 -2.86
N ILE A 84 -1.73 19.31 -2.10
CA ILE A 84 -2.97 18.74 -2.65
C ILE A 84 -3.61 19.70 -3.68
N ILE A 85 -3.66 21.00 -3.39
CA ILE A 85 -4.11 22.02 -4.33
C ILE A 85 -3.21 22.09 -5.56
N GLY A 86 -1.89 21.96 -5.37
CA GLY A 86 -0.91 21.87 -6.46
C GLY A 86 -1.24 20.75 -7.45
N TYR A 87 -1.51 19.53 -6.95
CA TYR A 87 -1.97 18.42 -7.80
C TYR A 87 -3.28 18.73 -8.52
N ALA A 88 -4.25 19.36 -7.84
CA ALA A 88 -5.53 19.70 -8.47
C ALA A 88 -5.35 20.70 -9.63
N ARG A 89 -4.46 21.69 -9.47
CA ARG A 89 -4.13 22.66 -10.53
C ARG A 89 -3.45 21.99 -11.72
N GLU A 90 -2.48 21.11 -11.47
CA GLU A 90 -1.78 20.38 -12.53
C GLU A 90 -2.73 19.46 -13.30
N ALA A 91 -3.65 18.78 -12.59
CA ALA A 91 -4.68 17.95 -13.20
C ALA A 91 -5.62 18.74 -14.13
N ILE A 92 -6.07 19.94 -13.73
CA ILE A 92 -6.86 20.85 -14.60
C ILE A 92 -6.06 21.26 -15.83
N TYR A 93 -4.79 21.64 -15.64
CA TYR A 93 -3.92 22.04 -16.74
C TYR A 93 -3.75 20.91 -17.78
N LEU A 94 -3.44 19.70 -17.31
CA LEU A 94 -3.27 18.53 -18.15
C LEU A 94 -4.57 18.16 -18.87
N ARG A 95 -5.71 18.23 -18.18
CA ARG A 95 -7.02 17.98 -18.79
C ARG A 95 -7.31 18.96 -19.92
N ASP A 96 -7.14 20.26 -19.68
CA ASP A 96 -7.45 21.29 -20.66
C ASP A 96 -6.48 21.23 -21.86
N LYS A 97 -5.22 20.88 -21.62
CA LYS A 97 -4.22 20.59 -22.68
C LYS A 97 -4.68 19.41 -23.54
N LEU A 98 -5.13 18.32 -22.90
CA LEU A 98 -5.58 17.11 -23.58
C LEU A 98 -6.86 17.34 -24.39
N ILE A 99 -7.86 18.02 -23.82
CA ILE A 99 -9.10 18.41 -24.52
C ILE A 99 -8.77 19.23 -25.77
N LYS A 100 -7.87 20.22 -25.67
CA LYS A 100 -7.44 21.03 -26.82
C LYS A 100 -6.77 20.17 -27.90
N HIS A 101 -5.95 19.19 -27.51
CA HIS A 101 -5.32 18.28 -28.45
C HIS A 101 -6.36 17.42 -29.18
N CYS A 102 -7.30 16.82 -28.46
CA CYS A 102 -8.41 16.07 -29.03
C CYS A 102 -9.24 16.90 -30.02
N LEU A 103 -9.60 18.14 -29.66
CA LEU A 103 -10.35 19.06 -30.55
C LEU A 103 -9.55 19.48 -31.80
N SER A 104 -8.22 19.48 -31.73
CA SER A 104 -7.37 19.74 -32.90
C SER A 104 -7.34 18.56 -33.89
N VAL A 105 -7.52 17.34 -33.40
CA VAL A 105 -7.61 16.12 -34.22
C VAL A 105 -9.03 15.92 -34.76
N ASN A 106 -10.04 16.16 -33.92
CA ASN A 106 -11.45 16.08 -34.29
C ASN A 106 -12.23 17.21 -33.61
N SER A 107 -12.54 18.28 -34.35
CA SER A 107 -13.25 19.44 -33.82
C SER A 107 -14.70 19.16 -33.40
N ALA A 108 -15.25 18.00 -33.79
CA ALA A 108 -16.60 17.57 -33.46
C ALA A 108 -16.64 16.53 -32.32
N VAL A 109 -15.49 16.16 -31.72
CA VAL A 109 -15.46 15.23 -30.60
C VAL A 109 -16.22 15.81 -29.41
N ALA A 110 -17.03 14.98 -28.75
CA ALA A 110 -17.81 15.35 -27.58
C ALA A 110 -17.21 14.71 -26.32
N PHE A 111 -17.21 15.46 -25.22
CA PHE A 111 -16.77 14.99 -23.92
C PHE A 111 -17.98 14.87 -22.99
N ASN A 112 -18.63 13.71 -23.01
CA ASN A 112 -19.87 13.48 -22.28
C ASN A 112 -19.57 12.94 -20.88
N HIS A 113 -19.15 13.81 -19.97
CA HIS A 113 -18.90 13.45 -18.56
C HIS A 113 -19.36 14.58 -17.62
N PRO A 114 -20.06 14.29 -16.50
CA PRO A 114 -20.63 15.33 -15.62
C PRO A 114 -19.58 16.28 -15.04
N LEU A 115 -18.34 15.80 -14.84
CA LEU A 115 -17.25 16.59 -14.29
C LEU A 115 -16.35 17.24 -15.35
N ILE A 116 -16.63 17.11 -16.64
CA ILE A 116 -15.69 17.55 -17.69
C ILE A 116 -15.33 19.04 -17.61
N ASN A 117 -16.30 19.87 -17.22
CA ASN A 117 -16.15 21.32 -17.11
C ASN A 117 -15.79 21.79 -15.70
N LEU A 118 -15.41 20.88 -14.78
CA LEU A 118 -15.02 21.24 -13.42
C LEU A 118 -13.85 22.23 -13.45
N GLN A 119 -13.96 23.33 -12.72
CA GLN A 119 -12.89 24.33 -12.56
C GLN A 119 -12.66 24.57 -11.08
N LEU A 120 -11.44 24.96 -10.69
CA LEU A 120 -11.17 25.39 -9.31
C LEU A 120 -11.77 26.78 -9.08
N ALA A 121 -12.56 26.93 -8.02
CA ALA A 121 -13.33 28.14 -7.73
C ALA A 121 -12.47 29.31 -7.20
N GLY A 122 -11.20 29.07 -6.89
CA GLY A 122 -10.29 30.06 -6.34
C GLY A 122 -8.84 29.58 -6.30
N GLN A 123 -7.99 30.35 -5.63
CA GLN A 123 -6.58 30.02 -5.43
C GLN A 123 -6.22 29.81 -3.94
N ASP A 124 -7.08 30.27 -3.03
CA ASP A 124 -6.91 30.11 -1.59
C ASP A 124 -7.61 28.85 -1.07
N ILE A 125 -7.06 28.31 0.01
CA ILE A 125 -7.56 27.10 0.68
C ILE A 125 -9.04 27.22 1.07
N ALA A 126 -9.46 28.36 1.62
CA ALA A 126 -10.82 28.51 2.16
C ALA A 126 -11.89 28.39 1.06
N THR A 127 -11.68 29.07 -0.08
CA THR A 127 -12.58 28.99 -1.23
C THR A 127 -12.65 27.57 -1.80
N LEU A 128 -11.50 26.89 -1.90
CA LEU A 128 -11.44 25.52 -2.43
C LEU A 128 -12.04 24.49 -1.47
N GLN A 129 -11.86 24.67 -0.17
CA GLN A 129 -12.52 23.84 0.84
C GLN A 129 -14.04 23.99 0.77
N GLN A 130 -14.56 25.21 0.59
CA GLN A 130 -16.00 25.42 0.41
C GLN A 130 -16.51 24.73 -0.86
N GLN A 131 -15.75 24.80 -1.95
CA GLN A 131 -16.07 24.09 -3.19
C GLN A 131 -16.10 22.58 -3.00
N ALA A 132 -15.15 22.03 -2.25
CA ALA A 132 -15.00 20.59 -2.02
C ALA A 132 -16.25 19.91 -1.44
N ALA A 133 -17.11 20.65 -0.73
CA ALA A 133 -18.38 20.13 -0.22
C ALA A 133 -19.31 19.58 -1.32
N GLN A 134 -19.17 20.06 -2.57
CA GLN A 134 -19.92 19.55 -3.73
C GLN A 134 -19.48 18.14 -4.15
N PHE A 135 -18.29 17.73 -3.73
CA PHE A 135 -17.63 16.47 -4.12
C PHE A 135 -17.40 15.56 -2.91
N ALA A 136 -18.05 15.85 -1.77
CA ALA A 136 -18.02 14.99 -0.61
C ALA A 136 -18.45 13.57 -0.99
N LEU A 137 -17.72 12.56 -0.51
CA LEU A 137 -17.92 11.18 -0.94
C LEU A 137 -19.28 10.60 -0.52
N ASP A 138 -19.97 11.21 0.44
CA ASP A 138 -21.29 10.82 0.94
C ASP A 138 -22.44 11.75 0.49
N VAL A 139 -22.20 12.60 -0.52
CA VAL A 139 -23.17 13.64 -0.96
C VAL A 139 -24.55 13.10 -1.34
N ASP A 140 -24.63 11.94 -1.98
CA ASP A 140 -25.88 11.30 -2.41
C ASP A 140 -26.20 10.03 -1.61
N LYS A 141 -25.45 9.76 -0.53
CA LYS A 141 -25.57 8.53 0.27
C LYS A 141 -27.00 8.26 0.74
N ALA A 142 -27.71 9.30 1.18
CA ALA A 142 -29.10 9.18 1.61
C ALA A 142 -30.07 8.74 0.49
N GLN A 143 -29.73 9.00 -0.77
CA GLN A 143 -30.52 8.62 -1.94
C GLN A 143 -30.21 7.19 -2.41
N ILE A 144 -28.93 6.80 -2.44
CA ILE A 144 -28.49 5.52 -3.00
C ILE A 144 -28.44 4.37 -1.97
N GLY A 145 -28.44 4.70 -0.68
CA GLY A 145 -28.35 3.73 0.41
C GLY A 145 -26.91 3.31 0.74
N ASP A 146 -26.75 2.70 1.93
CA ASP A 146 -25.44 2.34 2.49
C ASP A 146 -24.69 1.28 1.67
N ASP A 147 -25.39 0.32 1.07
CA ASP A 147 -24.76 -0.77 0.29
C ASP A 147 -24.11 -0.23 -1.00
N ILE A 148 -24.83 0.59 -1.76
CA ILE A 148 -24.32 1.18 -2.99
C ILE A 148 -23.16 2.13 -2.68
N HIS A 149 -23.30 2.94 -1.62
CA HIS A 149 -22.22 3.81 -1.15
C HIS A 149 -20.99 3.00 -0.75
N GLY A 150 -21.20 1.90 -0.02
CA GLY A 150 -20.14 1.01 0.40
C GLY A 150 -19.36 0.37 -0.75
N LEU A 151 -20.07 -0.04 -1.80
CA LEU A 151 -19.44 -0.59 -3.01
C LEU A 151 -18.73 0.46 -3.85
N ARG A 152 -19.24 1.71 -3.93
CA ARG A 152 -18.52 2.83 -4.53
C ARG A 152 -17.20 3.08 -3.80
N MET A 153 -17.23 3.07 -2.47
CA MET A 153 -16.04 3.20 -1.63
C MET A 153 -15.07 2.04 -1.82
N LEU A 154 -15.57 0.80 -1.93
CA LEU A 154 -14.74 -0.37 -2.25
C LEU A 154 -13.97 -0.19 -3.58
N CYS A 155 -14.66 0.27 -4.63
CA CYS A 155 -14.03 0.56 -5.92
C CYS A 155 -13.02 1.71 -5.82
N LEU A 156 -13.42 2.85 -5.24
CA LEU A 156 -12.56 4.02 -5.10
C LEU A 156 -11.28 3.69 -4.32
N TYR A 157 -11.40 2.97 -3.20
CA TYR A 157 -10.26 2.63 -2.35
C TYR A 157 -9.43 1.48 -2.94
N GLY A 158 -10.03 0.53 -3.66
CA GLY A 158 -9.28 -0.42 -4.48
C GLY A 158 -8.45 0.28 -5.55
N LEU A 159 -9.04 1.23 -6.26
CA LEU A 159 -8.34 2.00 -7.31
C LEU A 159 -7.21 2.87 -6.72
N LYS A 160 -7.40 3.42 -5.51
CA LYS A 160 -6.33 4.10 -4.76
C LYS A 160 -5.13 3.18 -4.52
N GLY A 161 -5.39 1.96 -4.06
CA GLY A 161 -4.34 0.94 -3.86
C GLY A 161 -3.62 0.60 -5.16
N ALA A 162 -4.37 0.38 -6.25
CA ALA A 162 -3.79 0.12 -7.57
C ALA A 162 -2.89 1.27 -8.04
N ALA A 163 -3.35 2.51 -7.89
CA ALA A 163 -2.60 3.72 -8.28
C ALA A 163 -1.26 3.85 -7.56
N ALA A 164 -1.17 3.42 -6.29
CA ALA A 164 0.10 3.41 -5.56
C ALA A 164 1.12 2.45 -6.20
N TYR A 165 0.70 1.25 -6.58
CA TYR A 165 1.59 0.30 -7.26
C TYR A 165 1.90 0.70 -8.70
N MET A 166 0.97 1.37 -9.40
CA MET A 166 1.23 1.97 -10.72
C MET A 166 2.34 3.02 -10.65
N GLU A 167 2.33 3.87 -9.62
CA GLU A 167 3.40 4.86 -9.41
C GLU A 167 4.75 4.17 -9.15
N HIS A 168 4.79 3.17 -8.26
CA HIS A 168 6.04 2.45 -8.00
C HIS A 168 6.57 1.72 -9.24
N ALA A 169 5.70 1.12 -10.06
CA ALA A 169 6.08 0.52 -11.32
C ALA A 169 6.62 1.59 -12.29
N HIS A 170 5.94 2.73 -12.41
CA HIS A 170 6.34 3.83 -13.28
C HIS A 170 7.72 4.40 -12.91
N VAL A 171 8.00 4.56 -11.61
CA VAL A 171 9.31 5.00 -11.10
C VAL A 171 10.45 4.08 -11.56
N LEU A 172 10.17 2.79 -11.76
CA LEU A 172 11.08 1.76 -12.29
C LEU A 172 11.04 1.64 -13.82
N GLY A 173 10.38 2.58 -14.51
CA GLY A 173 10.22 2.58 -15.96
C GLY A 173 9.26 1.51 -16.49
N GLN A 174 8.49 0.87 -15.60
CA GLN A 174 7.51 -0.15 -15.96
C GLN A 174 6.13 0.47 -16.11
N PHE A 175 5.52 0.25 -17.27
CA PHE A 175 4.14 0.66 -17.51
C PHE A 175 3.51 -0.17 -18.62
N ASP A 176 2.17 -0.16 -18.67
CA ASP A 176 1.40 -0.80 -19.72
C ASP A 176 0.22 0.09 -20.14
N ASN A 177 0.06 0.27 -21.45
CA ASN A 177 -0.97 1.15 -22.00
C ASN A 177 -2.40 0.66 -21.74
N GLN A 178 -2.61 -0.65 -21.63
CA GLN A 178 -3.93 -1.20 -21.32
C GLN A 178 -4.26 -1.01 -19.83
N ILE A 179 -3.27 -1.14 -18.94
CA ILE A 179 -3.43 -0.81 -17.52
C ILE A 179 -3.82 0.67 -17.37
N TYR A 180 -3.13 1.59 -18.03
CA TYR A 180 -3.48 3.01 -17.97
C TYR A 180 -4.86 3.30 -18.57
N ALA A 181 -5.20 2.69 -19.70
CA ALA A 181 -6.53 2.82 -20.29
C ALA A 181 -7.62 2.37 -19.29
N GLN A 182 -7.46 1.18 -18.70
CA GLN A 182 -8.40 0.64 -17.73
C GLN A 182 -8.49 1.50 -16.46
N TYR A 183 -7.38 2.03 -15.96
CA TYR A 183 -7.36 2.96 -14.84
C TYR A 183 -8.20 4.22 -15.14
N HIS A 184 -8.01 4.83 -16.31
CA HIS A 184 -8.76 6.02 -16.71
C HIS A 184 -10.24 5.74 -16.95
N GLU A 185 -10.58 4.58 -17.52
CA GLU A 185 -11.97 4.14 -17.68
C GLU A 185 -12.68 4.03 -16.32
N ILE A 186 -12.09 3.32 -15.36
CA ILE A 186 -12.67 3.14 -14.02
C ILE A 186 -12.72 4.46 -13.26
N MET A 187 -11.67 5.29 -13.34
CA MET A 187 -11.62 6.59 -12.67
C MET A 187 -12.68 7.55 -13.24
N ALA A 188 -12.84 7.61 -14.56
CA ALA A 188 -13.90 8.39 -15.19
C ALA A 188 -15.29 7.86 -14.80
N TRP A 189 -15.49 6.54 -14.87
CA TRP A 189 -16.75 5.89 -14.49
C TRP A 189 -17.15 6.17 -13.04
N LEU A 190 -16.22 6.13 -12.07
CA LEU A 190 -16.53 6.53 -10.68
C LEU A 190 -17.04 7.97 -10.58
N GLY A 191 -16.57 8.86 -11.47
CA GLY A 191 -17.02 10.26 -11.58
C GLY A 191 -18.44 10.44 -12.12
N THR A 192 -19.08 9.38 -12.64
CA THR A 192 -20.49 9.40 -13.06
C THR A 192 -21.46 9.01 -11.93
N LEU A 193 -20.95 8.74 -10.72
CA LEU A 193 -21.72 8.29 -9.56
C LEU A 193 -22.56 7.04 -9.87
N PRO A 194 -21.92 5.90 -10.23
CA PRO A 194 -22.62 4.67 -10.60
C PRO A 194 -23.43 4.10 -9.43
N ALA A 195 -24.67 3.67 -9.66
CA ALA A 195 -25.57 3.22 -8.59
C ALA A 195 -26.07 1.77 -8.74
N ASP A 196 -25.62 1.04 -9.77
CA ASP A 196 -25.96 -0.36 -9.95
C ASP A 196 -25.03 -1.27 -9.13
N MET A 197 -25.61 -2.13 -8.30
CA MET A 197 -24.88 -3.00 -7.39
C MET A 197 -24.00 -4.03 -8.13
N ASN A 198 -24.50 -4.62 -9.21
CA ASN A 198 -23.77 -5.66 -9.94
C ASN A 198 -22.60 -5.02 -10.70
N GLU A 199 -22.85 -3.89 -11.36
CA GLU A 199 -21.80 -3.12 -12.04
C GLU A 199 -20.68 -2.70 -11.08
N LEU A 200 -21.03 -2.28 -9.85
CA LEU A 200 -20.04 -1.95 -8.82
C LEU A 200 -19.24 -3.17 -8.36
N LEU A 201 -19.88 -4.32 -8.16
CA LEU A 201 -19.19 -5.55 -7.79
C LEU A 201 -18.27 -6.04 -8.91
N ASP A 202 -18.72 -5.99 -10.16
CA ASP A 202 -17.95 -6.42 -11.33
C ASP A 202 -16.74 -5.51 -11.53
N ASN A 203 -16.91 -4.18 -11.39
CA ASN A 203 -15.78 -3.24 -11.43
C ASN A 203 -14.82 -3.43 -10.27
N ALA A 204 -15.29 -3.77 -9.06
CA ALA A 204 -14.40 -4.11 -7.95
C ALA A 204 -13.51 -5.32 -8.28
N MET A 205 -14.05 -6.35 -8.95
CA MET A 205 -13.25 -7.48 -9.43
C MET A 205 -12.33 -7.11 -10.59
N ALA A 206 -12.78 -6.23 -11.50
CA ALA A 206 -11.95 -5.72 -12.59
C ALA A 206 -10.75 -4.93 -12.08
N ILE A 207 -10.93 -4.11 -11.02
CA ILE A 207 -9.84 -3.44 -10.29
C ILE A 207 -8.87 -4.47 -9.71
N GLY A 208 -9.37 -5.54 -9.11
CA GLY A 208 -8.56 -6.65 -8.60
C GLY A 208 -7.69 -7.27 -9.70
N MET A 209 -8.26 -7.53 -10.88
CA MET A 209 -7.48 -8.08 -11.99
C MET A 209 -6.52 -7.10 -12.64
N MET A 210 -6.88 -5.83 -12.72
CA MET A 210 -5.96 -4.77 -13.14
C MET A 210 -4.76 -4.73 -12.19
N ASN A 211 -5.00 -4.79 -10.88
CA ASN A 211 -3.96 -4.77 -9.86
C ASN A 211 -3.03 -5.99 -9.93
N PHE A 212 -3.54 -7.17 -10.26
CA PHE A 212 -2.69 -8.34 -10.49
C PHE A 212 -1.62 -8.07 -11.56
N LYS A 213 -2.02 -7.47 -12.69
CA LYS A 213 -1.09 -7.08 -13.77
C LYS A 213 -0.15 -5.95 -13.35
N ILE A 214 -0.62 -5.01 -12.53
CA ILE A 214 0.22 -3.95 -11.97
C ILE A 214 1.31 -4.54 -11.08
N MET A 215 0.96 -5.48 -10.19
CA MET A 215 1.96 -6.11 -9.31
C MET A 215 2.93 -7.00 -10.10
N GLU A 216 2.50 -7.61 -11.21
CA GLU A 216 3.39 -8.34 -12.12
C GLU A 216 4.48 -7.44 -12.72
N ILE A 217 4.09 -6.28 -13.28
CA ILE A 217 5.09 -5.35 -13.85
C ILE A 217 5.94 -4.68 -12.75
N LEU A 218 5.39 -4.49 -11.55
CA LEU A 218 6.16 -4.00 -10.40
C LEU A 218 7.21 -5.02 -9.94
N ASP A 219 6.84 -6.29 -9.75
CA ASP A 219 7.78 -7.39 -9.44
C ASP A 219 8.87 -7.49 -10.51
N ALA A 220 8.51 -7.41 -11.80
CA ALA A 220 9.47 -7.42 -12.89
C ALA A 220 10.43 -6.22 -12.85
N GLY A 221 9.92 -5.02 -12.56
CA GLY A 221 10.73 -3.81 -12.40
C GLY A 221 11.71 -3.90 -11.24
N GLU A 222 11.22 -4.30 -10.06
CA GLU A 222 12.04 -4.40 -8.85
C GLU A 222 13.11 -5.48 -9.00
N THR A 223 12.72 -6.67 -9.46
CA THR A 223 13.66 -7.79 -9.61
C THR A 223 14.62 -7.60 -10.78
N GLY A 224 14.20 -6.90 -11.84
CA GLY A 224 15.06 -6.53 -12.96
C GLY A 224 16.12 -5.48 -12.60
N GLU A 225 15.74 -4.47 -11.82
CA GLU A 225 16.64 -3.38 -11.40
C GLU A 225 17.54 -3.77 -10.22
N PHE A 226 16.99 -4.49 -9.23
CA PHE A 226 17.67 -4.75 -7.95
C PHE A 226 18.09 -6.21 -7.73
N GLY A 227 17.73 -7.11 -8.65
CA GLY A 227 17.92 -8.56 -8.55
C GLY A 227 16.80 -9.25 -7.78
N HIS A 228 16.66 -10.57 -7.92
CA HIS A 228 15.67 -11.32 -7.15
C HIS A 228 16.04 -11.38 -5.65
N PRO A 229 15.08 -11.16 -4.72
CA PRO A 229 15.34 -11.28 -3.29
C PRO A 229 15.87 -12.67 -2.90
N VAL A 230 16.90 -12.67 -2.06
CA VAL A 230 17.51 -13.88 -1.49
C VAL A 230 17.48 -13.86 0.05
N PRO A 231 17.37 -15.03 0.71
CA PRO A 231 17.43 -15.13 2.17
C PRO A 231 18.63 -14.39 2.74
N THR A 232 18.37 -13.42 3.62
CA THR A 232 19.38 -12.51 4.17
C THR A 232 19.09 -12.24 5.65
N GLU A 233 20.13 -12.34 6.47
CA GLU A 233 20.10 -11.94 7.88
C GLU A 233 20.24 -10.42 7.99
N VAL A 234 19.29 -9.79 8.68
CA VAL A 234 19.23 -8.33 8.85
C VAL A 234 19.35 -7.99 10.32
N ASN A 235 20.34 -7.17 10.67
CA ASN A 235 20.46 -6.64 12.03
C ASN A 235 19.33 -5.61 12.30
N VAL A 236 18.64 -5.75 13.42
CA VAL A 236 17.59 -4.82 13.86
C VAL A 236 18.01 -3.95 15.05
N ARG A 237 19.32 -3.85 15.29
CA ARG A 237 19.91 -3.13 16.41
C ARG A 237 20.83 -1.99 15.94
N PRO A 238 20.92 -0.89 16.70
CA PRO A 238 21.81 0.23 16.38
C PRO A 238 23.28 -0.17 16.19
N VAL A 239 23.94 0.54 15.28
CA VAL A 239 25.37 0.49 14.95
C VAL A 239 25.91 1.90 15.12
N ALA A 240 27.04 2.06 15.81
CA ALA A 240 27.62 3.36 16.08
C ALA A 240 27.89 4.16 14.79
N GLY A 241 27.69 5.48 14.86
CA GLY A 241 28.00 6.40 13.77
C GLY A 241 26.81 7.26 13.32
N LYS A 242 27.10 8.17 12.40
CA LYS A 242 26.10 9.03 11.74
C LYS A 242 25.11 8.14 10.99
N CYS A 243 23.85 8.56 10.90
CA CYS A 243 22.84 7.70 10.29
C CYS A 243 21.71 8.46 9.61
N ILE A 244 21.10 7.84 8.60
CA ILE A 244 19.84 8.25 7.97
C ILE A 244 18.88 7.06 8.01
N LEU A 245 17.62 7.32 8.32
CA LEU A 245 16.54 6.32 8.26
C LEU A 245 15.71 6.57 7.01
N ILE A 246 15.42 5.54 6.22
CA ILE A 246 14.48 5.62 5.10
C ILE A 246 13.26 4.73 5.36
N SER A 247 12.07 5.28 5.14
CA SER A 247 10.79 4.59 5.29
C SER A 247 9.86 4.86 4.12
N GLY A 248 8.80 4.07 4.02
CA GLY A 248 7.94 3.96 2.85
C GLY A 248 8.25 2.69 2.08
N HIS A 249 8.16 2.74 0.75
CA HIS A 249 8.26 1.54 -0.11
C HIS A 249 9.23 1.71 -1.29
N ASP A 250 9.66 2.93 -1.62
CA ASP A 250 10.38 3.19 -2.86
C ASP A 250 11.84 2.72 -2.80
N LEU A 251 12.14 1.63 -3.52
CA LEU A 251 13.48 1.04 -3.58
C LEU A 251 14.45 1.86 -4.45
N LYS A 252 13.96 2.64 -5.40
CA LYS A 252 14.81 3.51 -6.24
C LYS A 252 15.39 4.65 -5.42
N ASP A 253 14.58 5.22 -4.53
CA ASP A 253 15.05 6.22 -3.56
C ASP A 253 16.14 5.68 -2.65
N LEU A 254 15.96 4.45 -2.17
CA LEU A 254 16.99 3.79 -1.37
C LEU A 254 18.28 3.63 -2.17
N LYS A 255 18.20 3.16 -3.42
CA LYS A 255 19.39 3.04 -4.28
C LYS A 255 20.08 4.38 -4.46
N MET A 256 19.34 5.43 -4.81
CA MET A 256 19.88 6.77 -5.00
C MET A 256 20.49 7.34 -3.70
N LEU A 257 19.86 7.08 -2.54
CA LEU A 257 20.39 7.48 -1.24
C LEU A 257 21.68 6.72 -0.91
N LEU A 258 21.73 5.42 -1.17
CA LEU A 258 22.92 4.59 -0.96
C LEU A 258 24.09 5.08 -1.82
N GLU A 259 23.85 5.33 -3.11
CA GLU A 259 24.85 5.87 -4.05
C GLU A 259 25.39 7.23 -3.60
N GLN A 260 24.51 8.13 -3.16
CA GLN A 260 24.93 9.47 -2.71
C GLN A 260 25.58 9.49 -1.32
N THR A 261 25.39 8.45 -0.52
CA THR A 261 25.98 8.34 0.84
C THR A 261 27.19 7.41 0.91
N GLU A 262 27.54 6.73 -0.17
CA GLU A 262 28.72 5.86 -0.23
C GLU A 262 30.00 6.67 0.05
N GLY A 263 30.83 6.15 0.96
CA GLY A 263 32.07 6.83 1.37
C GLY A 263 31.90 8.03 2.32
N THR A 264 30.68 8.40 2.69
CA THR A 264 30.43 9.56 3.59
C THR A 264 30.56 9.23 5.08
N GLY A 265 30.61 7.94 5.44
CA GLY A 265 30.60 7.48 6.83
C GLY A 265 29.21 7.53 7.50
N ILE A 266 28.13 7.69 6.72
CA ILE A 266 26.75 7.66 7.20
C ILE A 266 26.19 6.25 7.01
N ASN A 267 25.68 5.67 8.09
CA ASN A 267 24.93 4.42 8.09
C ASN A 267 23.49 4.64 7.59
N ILE A 268 23.04 3.84 6.63
CA ILE A 268 21.66 3.81 6.17
C ILE A 268 20.90 2.71 6.89
N TYR A 269 19.74 3.09 7.44
CA TYR A 269 18.78 2.18 8.04
C TYR A 269 17.48 2.19 7.23
N THR A 270 16.85 1.03 7.11
CA THR A 270 15.46 0.92 6.65
C THR A 270 14.50 0.99 7.84
N HIS A 271 13.24 1.37 7.60
CA HIS A 271 12.14 1.28 8.57
C HIS A 271 10.84 0.87 7.88
N GLY A 272 10.04 0.05 8.58
CA GLY A 272 8.74 -0.38 8.11
C GLY A 272 8.81 -1.18 6.82
N GLU A 273 8.07 -0.74 5.81
CA GLU A 273 7.99 -1.44 4.51
C GLU A 273 9.29 -1.36 3.69
N MET A 274 10.33 -0.68 4.15
CA MET A 274 11.66 -0.73 3.53
C MET A 274 12.50 -1.96 3.97
N LEU A 275 12.08 -2.72 4.99
CA LEU A 275 12.81 -3.91 5.47
C LEU A 275 13.15 -4.93 4.36
N PRO A 276 12.26 -5.24 3.40
CA PRO A 276 12.55 -6.20 2.34
C PRO A 276 13.71 -5.83 1.42
N ALA A 277 14.11 -4.54 1.38
CA ALA A 277 15.23 -4.07 0.56
C ALA A 277 16.54 -4.84 0.83
N HIS A 278 16.73 -5.34 2.05
CA HIS A 278 17.90 -6.13 2.43
C HIS A 278 17.99 -7.49 1.71
N GLY A 279 16.88 -8.00 1.16
CA GLY A 279 16.88 -9.22 0.35
C GLY A 279 17.44 -9.02 -1.05
N TYR A 280 17.42 -7.79 -1.57
CA TYR A 280 17.78 -7.47 -2.95
C TYR A 280 19.31 -7.38 -3.15
N PRO A 281 19.93 -8.18 -4.04
CA PRO A 281 21.38 -8.22 -4.23
C PRO A 281 22.03 -6.87 -4.53
N GLU A 282 21.42 -6.04 -5.39
CA GLU A 282 21.99 -4.75 -5.79
C GLU A 282 21.90 -3.67 -4.70
N LEU A 283 21.01 -3.84 -3.72
CA LEU A 283 20.86 -2.92 -2.59
C LEU A 283 21.73 -3.36 -1.41
N LYS A 284 21.74 -4.66 -1.10
CA LYS A 284 22.49 -5.17 0.06
C LYS A 284 24.01 -5.23 -0.13
N LYS A 285 24.51 -5.00 -1.34
CA LYS A 285 25.95 -4.92 -1.62
C LYS A 285 26.62 -3.71 -0.94
N TYR A 286 25.85 -2.68 -0.61
CA TYR A 286 26.34 -1.47 0.05
C TYR A 286 26.57 -1.75 1.55
N ALA A 287 27.83 -1.75 1.99
CA ALA A 287 28.19 -2.11 3.37
C ALA A 287 27.63 -1.14 4.44
N HIS A 288 27.31 0.09 4.04
CA HIS A 288 26.68 1.09 4.93
C HIS A 288 25.15 0.98 4.99
N LEU A 289 24.52 0.06 4.26
CA LEU A 289 23.14 -0.38 4.54
C LEU A 289 23.18 -1.35 5.74
N VAL A 290 23.20 -0.80 6.95
CA VAL A 290 23.63 -1.56 8.14
C VAL A 290 22.51 -2.35 8.83
N GLY A 291 21.24 -2.08 8.52
CA GLY A 291 20.12 -2.82 9.12
C GLY A 291 18.76 -2.15 9.00
N ASN A 292 17.80 -2.66 9.78
CA ASN A 292 16.45 -2.12 9.88
C ASN A 292 16.17 -1.61 11.30
N TYR A 293 15.80 -0.34 11.43
CA TYR A 293 15.47 0.25 12.73
C TYR A 293 13.96 0.20 13.00
N GLY A 294 13.58 -0.04 14.26
CA GLY A 294 12.19 0.09 14.71
C GLY A 294 11.28 -1.10 14.39
N SER A 295 10.02 -0.80 14.12
CA SER A 295 8.94 -1.77 13.91
C SER A 295 7.91 -1.29 12.86
N GLY A 296 6.62 -1.55 13.07
CA GLY A 296 5.55 -1.10 12.19
C GLY A 296 5.31 0.41 12.29
N TRP A 297 4.75 0.99 11.23
CA TRP A 297 4.62 2.44 11.04
C TRP A 297 3.96 3.18 12.21
N GLN A 298 3.04 2.55 12.92
CA GLN A 298 2.29 3.15 14.01
C GLN A 298 3.16 3.55 15.22
N ASN A 299 4.36 2.97 15.35
CA ASN A 299 5.28 3.25 16.45
C ASN A 299 6.27 4.38 16.14
N GLN A 300 6.22 4.95 14.94
CA GLN A 300 7.24 5.90 14.48
C GLN A 300 7.31 7.18 15.32
N GLN A 301 6.23 7.59 16.00
CA GLN A 301 6.30 8.75 16.91
C GLN A 301 7.33 8.56 18.03
N VAL A 302 7.46 7.34 18.54
CA VAL A 302 8.45 7.00 19.58
C VAL A 302 9.78 6.60 18.95
N GLU A 303 9.74 5.82 17.87
CA GLU A 303 10.95 5.29 17.25
C GLU A 303 11.74 6.38 16.52
N PHE A 304 11.07 7.22 15.71
CA PHE A 304 11.75 8.31 15.02
C PHE A 304 12.27 9.35 16.01
N ALA A 305 11.53 9.65 17.08
CA ALA A 305 12.00 10.53 18.16
C ALA A 305 13.33 10.06 18.77
N LYS A 306 13.52 8.74 18.92
CA LYS A 306 14.75 8.12 19.44
C LYS A 306 15.85 7.94 18.40
N PHE A 307 15.52 7.92 17.11
CA PHE A 307 16.51 7.80 16.05
C PHE A 307 17.36 9.10 15.98
N PRO A 308 18.70 9.03 16.06
CA PRO A 308 19.55 10.20 16.25
C PRO A 308 19.98 10.90 14.94
N GLY A 309 19.32 10.59 13.82
CA GLY A 309 19.62 11.14 12.49
C GLY A 309 18.37 11.60 11.72
N PRO A 310 18.55 12.06 10.46
CA PRO A 310 17.43 12.40 9.59
C PRO A 310 16.59 11.18 9.20
N VAL A 311 15.31 11.42 8.90
CA VAL A 311 14.35 10.40 8.45
C VAL A 311 13.78 10.81 7.09
N LEU A 312 13.83 9.94 6.09
CA LEU A 312 13.24 10.12 4.76
C LEU A 312 11.96 9.31 4.64
N MET A 313 10.85 9.97 4.30
CA MET A 313 9.58 9.33 3.94
C MET A 313 9.39 9.32 2.42
N THR A 314 9.42 8.13 1.81
CA THR A 314 9.26 7.93 0.36
C THR A 314 7.79 7.71 -0.05
N SER A 315 7.00 7.15 0.87
CA SER A 315 5.56 6.91 0.72
C SER A 315 4.85 6.97 2.09
N ASN A 316 3.59 6.53 2.16
CA ASN A 316 2.96 6.21 3.45
C ASN A 316 3.74 5.14 4.23
N CYS A 317 3.66 5.11 5.57
CA CYS A 317 2.75 5.88 6.43
C CYS A 317 3.48 6.95 7.24
N ILE A 318 3.34 8.23 6.90
CA ILE A 318 3.75 9.36 7.75
C ILE A 318 2.65 9.69 8.77
N ILE A 319 3.02 9.95 10.03
CA ILE A 319 2.11 10.43 11.08
C ILE A 319 2.72 11.66 11.74
N ASP A 320 1.96 12.28 12.64
CA ASP A 320 2.31 13.56 13.26
C ASP A 320 3.73 13.58 13.87
N PRO A 321 4.66 14.34 13.26
CA PRO A 321 6.04 14.45 13.71
C PRO A 321 6.21 15.44 14.87
N ASP A 322 5.20 16.27 15.16
CA ASP A 322 5.21 17.22 16.27
C ASP A 322 5.07 16.46 17.61
N VAL A 323 4.29 15.37 17.67
CA VAL A 323 4.13 14.53 18.88
C VAL A 323 5.46 13.94 19.38
N GLY A 324 6.37 13.60 18.47
CA GLY A 324 7.70 13.08 18.81
C GLY A 324 8.83 14.10 18.71
N GLU A 325 8.51 15.37 18.44
CA GLU A 325 9.47 16.48 18.32
C GLU A 325 10.63 16.20 17.33
N TYR A 326 10.34 15.54 16.20
CA TYR A 326 11.33 15.21 15.16
C TYR A 326 11.07 15.91 13.81
N LYS A 327 10.13 16.85 13.77
CA LYS A 327 9.77 17.62 12.57
C LYS A 327 10.96 18.28 11.86
N ALA A 328 11.96 18.76 12.60
CA ALA A 328 13.12 19.44 12.04
C ALA A 328 14.08 18.53 11.24
N ARG A 329 13.94 17.20 11.37
CA ARG A 329 14.85 16.21 10.77
C ARG A 329 14.13 15.08 10.02
N ILE A 330 12.81 15.10 9.96
CA ILE A 330 12.06 14.30 8.98
C ILE A 330 11.98 15.08 7.67
N TRP A 331 12.03 14.34 6.58
CA TRP A 331 11.96 14.84 5.22
C TRP A 331 10.94 14.02 4.45
N THR A 332 10.26 14.69 3.54
CA THR A 332 9.31 14.05 2.62
C THR A 332 9.83 14.17 1.19
N ARG A 333 9.40 13.28 0.31
CA ARG A 333 9.62 13.39 -1.13
C ARG A 333 8.44 12.81 -1.91
N SER A 334 8.43 13.04 -3.22
CA SER A 334 7.37 12.57 -4.12
C SER A 334 5.99 12.92 -3.55
N ILE A 335 5.08 11.96 -3.44
CA ILE A 335 3.69 12.18 -3.01
C ILE A 335 3.54 12.50 -1.51
N VAL A 336 4.55 12.24 -0.68
CA VAL A 336 4.45 12.42 0.78
C VAL A 336 4.53 13.90 1.15
N GLY A 337 3.65 14.36 2.03
CA GLY A 337 3.66 15.76 2.49
C GLY A 337 3.17 15.92 3.92
N TRP A 338 3.77 16.88 4.63
CA TRP A 338 3.33 17.30 5.96
C TRP A 338 3.61 18.79 6.15
N PRO A 339 2.67 19.59 6.68
CA PRO A 339 2.85 21.03 6.85
C PRO A 339 4.12 21.39 7.64
N GLY A 340 5.02 22.14 7.00
CA GLY A 340 6.26 22.63 7.59
C GLY A 340 7.39 21.59 7.71
N VAL A 341 7.21 20.38 7.16
CA VAL A 341 8.30 19.41 7.00
C VAL A 341 9.06 19.71 5.71
N LYS A 342 10.39 19.57 5.73
CA LYS A 342 11.21 19.78 4.52
C LYS A 342 10.86 18.76 3.44
N HIS A 343 10.80 19.22 2.20
CA HIS A 343 10.49 18.39 1.04
C HIS A 343 11.68 18.34 0.08
N ILE A 344 12.07 17.14 -0.33
CA ILE A 344 13.14 16.92 -1.31
C ILE A 344 12.52 16.97 -2.70
N THR A 345 12.98 17.93 -3.50
CA THR A 345 12.61 18.08 -4.90
C THR A 345 13.73 17.55 -5.79
N GLY A 346 13.38 16.73 -6.78
CA GLY A 346 14.35 16.08 -7.66
C GLY A 346 15.17 14.99 -6.93
N ASP A 347 16.38 14.77 -7.43
CA ASP A 347 17.15 13.55 -7.13
C ASP A 347 18.27 13.74 -6.11
N SER A 348 18.51 14.98 -5.64
CA SER A 348 19.64 15.30 -4.76
C SER A 348 19.27 15.21 -3.28
N PHE A 349 19.95 14.33 -2.53
CA PHE A 349 19.85 14.21 -1.08
C PHE A 349 20.86 15.08 -0.31
N ALA A 350 21.59 15.97 -1.00
CA ALA A 350 22.71 16.72 -0.44
C ALA A 350 22.40 17.45 0.88
N GLU A 351 21.24 18.11 0.99
CA GLU A 351 20.86 18.82 2.22
C GLU A 351 20.58 17.88 3.40
N MET A 352 19.93 16.74 3.15
CA MET A 352 19.70 15.71 4.17
C MET A 352 21.03 15.09 4.61
N ILE A 353 21.93 14.81 3.67
CA ILE A 353 23.26 14.25 3.94
C ILE A 353 24.07 15.23 4.80
N ALA A 354 24.05 16.52 4.47
CA ALA A 354 24.69 17.55 5.29
C ALA A 354 24.11 17.59 6.72
N GLN A 355 22.78 17.53 6.86
CA GLN A 355 22.14 17.45 8.19
C GLN A 355 22.61 16.21 8.96
N ALA A 356 22.69 15.03 8.31
CA ALA A 356 23.16 13.81 8.95
C ALA A 356 24.62 13.93 9.45
N GLN A 357 25.49 14.64 8.72
CA GLN A 357 26.87 14.90 9.13
C GLN A 357 26.96 15.75 10.40
N GLU A 358 26.04 16.70 10.58
CA GLU A 358 26.00 17.58 11.75
C GLU A 358 25.38 16.91 13.00
N MET A 359 24.55 15.87 12.81
CA MET A 359 23.86 15.17 13.90
C MET A 359 24.76 14.15 14.63
N ALA A 360 24.49 13.87 15.90
CA ALA A 360 25.37 13.01 16.71
C ALA A 360 25.48 11.55 16.19
N GLY A 361 24.40 10.99 15.64
CA GLY A 361 24.32 9.58 15.30
C GLY A 361 24.21 8.68 16.54
N PHE A 362 24.31 7.36 16.35
CA PHE A 362 24.30 6.42 17.47
C PHE A 362 25.66 6.41 18.19
N PRO A 363 25.68 6.52 19.54
CA PRO A 363 26.94 6.59 20.29
C PRO A 363 27.65 5.25 20.44
N TYR A 364 26.95 4.13 20.28
CA TYR A 364 27.50 2.78 20.42
C TYR A 364 26.78 1.79 19.51
N THR A 365 27.46 0.67 19.22
CA THR A 365 26.87 -0.50 18.57
C THR A 365 26.24 -1.39 19.62
N GLU A 366 24.96 -1.69 19.49
CA GLU A 366 24.26 -2.66 20.34
C GLU A 366 24.58 -4.10 19.91
N ILE A 367 24.33 -5.06 20.81
CA ILE A 367 24.45 -6.49 20.48
C ILE A 367 23.46 -6.80 19.36
N GLU A 368 23.94 -7.42 18.28
CA GLU A 368 23.12 -7.74 17.12
C GLU A 368 21.91 -8.61 17.49
N HIS A 369 20.79 -8.30 16.86
CA HIS A 369 19.64 -9.19 16.80
C HIS A 369 19.30 -9.33 15.33
N LYS A 370 19.40 -10.54 14.80
CA LYS A 370 19.18 -10.80 13.37
C LYS A 370 17.82 -11.41 13.13
N ILE A 371 17.19 -10.98 12.05
CA ILE A 371 15.97 -11.57 11.49
C ILE A 371 16.23 -11.92 10.03
N THR A 372 15.57 -12.97 9.53
CA THR A 372 15.74 -13.40 8.14
C THR A 372 14.64 -12.79 7.25
N VAL A 373 15.04 -12.20 6.12
CA VAL A 373 14.14 -11.69 5.06
C VAL A 373 14.54 -12.25 3.71
N GLY A 374 13.78 -11.93 2.65
CA GLY A 374 14.20 -12.17 1.27
C GLY A 374 13.70 -13.49 0.69
N PHE A 375 12.58 -14.01 1.19
CA PHE A 375 11.89 -15.15 0.58
C PHE A 375 10.96 -14.67 -0.55
N GLY A 376 11.50 -13.93 -1.53
CA GLY A 376 10.76 -13.43 -2.69
C GLY A 376 10.45 -14.54 -3.70
N ARG A 377 9.76 -14.18 -4.80
CA ARG A 377 9.24 -15.11 -5.81
C ARG A 377 10.20 -16.22 -6.23
N GLN A 378 11.42 -15.88 -6.67
CA GLN A 378 12.36 -16.88 -7.18
C GLN A 378 12.82 -17.85 -6.08
N THR A 379 13.07 -17.36 -4.87
CA THR A 379 13.42 -18.17 -3.71
C THR A 379 12.29 -19.14 -3.36
N LEU A 380 11.05 -18.65 -3.33
CA LEU A 380 9.88 -19.48 -3.04
C LEU A 380 9.65 -20.55 -4.11
N LEU A 381 9.69 -20.18 -5.39
CA LEU A 381 9.51 -21.12 -6.50
C LEU A 381 10.63 -22.18 -6.54
N GLY A 382 11.87 -21.79 -6.23
CA GLY A 382 12.98 -22.73 -6.10
C GLY A 382 12.83 -23.73 -4.95
N ALA A 383 12.07 -23.37 -3.91
CA ALA A 383 11.78 -24.25 -2.76
C ALA A 383 10.52 -25.12 -2.96
N ALA A 384 9.75 -24.92 -4.03
CA ALA A 384 8.44 -25.54 -4.21
C ALA A 384 8.48 -27.08 -4.18
N ASP A 385 9.47 -27.72 -4.82
CA ASP A 385 9.59 -29.18 -4.82
C ASP A 385 9.88 -29.75 -3.43
N ALA A 386 10.75 -29.08 -2.66
CA ALA A 386 11.02 -29.46 -1.29
C ALA A 386 9.77 -29.33 -0.39
N VAL A 387 8.97 -28.27 -0.58
CA VAL A 387 7.70 -28.08 0.14
C VAL A 387 6.71 -29.18 -0.22
N ILE A 388 6.57 -29.52 -1.50
CA ILE A 388 5.71 -30.62 -1.98
C ILE A 388 6.13 -31.96 -1.36
N ASP A 389 7.43 -32.25 -1.33
CA ASP A 389 7.96 -33.47 -0.73
C ASP A 389 7.64 -33.55 0.77
N LEU A 390 7.71 -32.44 1.50
CA LEU A 390 7.36 -32.39 2.92
C LEU A 390 5.87 -32.63 3.15
N VAL A 391 5.00 -32.09 2.28
CA VAL A 391 3.55 -32.36 2.33
C VAL A 391 3.27 -33.83 2.02
N ALA A 392 3.88 -34.38 0.97
CA ALA A 392 3.73 -35.78 0.57
C ALA A 392 4.20 -36.76 1.66
N GLN A 393 5.27 -36.41 2.37
CA GLN A 393 5.79 -37.17 3.52
C GLN A 393 5.01 -36.93 4.82
N LYS A 394 3.95 -36.10 4.81
CA LYS A 394 3.15 -35.70 5.97
C LYS A 394 3.97 -35.02 7.08
N LYS A 395 5.08 -34.37 6.71
CA LYS A 395 5.93 -33.60 7.61
C LYS A 395 5.50 -32.13 7.67
N LEU A 396 4.97 -31.61 6.57
CA LEU A 396 4.32 -30.31 6.51
C LEU A 396 2.82 -30.52 6.39
N ARG A 397 2.07 -30.13 7.43
CA ARG A 397 0.62 -30.27 7.46
C ARG A 397 -0.09 -29.10 6.78
N HIS A 398 0.34 -27.87 7.06
CA HIS A 398 -0.36 -26.67 6.61
C HIS A 398 0.56 -25.46 6.50
N VAL A 399 0.21 -24.52 5.63
CA VAL A 399 0.86 -23.22 5.48
C VAL A 399 -0.14 -22.12 5.86
N PHE A 400 0.30 -21.17 6.68
CA PHE A 400 -0.50 -20.01 7.04
C PHE A 400 0.15 -18.76 6.46
N LEU A 401 -0.56 -18.04 5.60
CA LEU A 401 -0.19 -16.68 5.28
C LEU A 401 -0.78 -15.75 6.34
N VAL A 402 0.07 -15.22 7.21
CA VAL A 402 -0.30 -14.29 8.28
C VAL A 402 0.40 -12.97 7.99
N GLY A 403 -0.35 -11.90 7.70
CA GLY A 403 0.29 -10.65 7.28
C GLY A 403 -0.68 -9.60 6.78
N GLY A 404 -0.20 -8.67 5.97
CA GLY A 404 -0.95 -7.50 5.53
C GLY A 404 -0.55 -6.24 6.28
N CYS A 405 -1.45 -5.30 6.51
CA CYS A 405 -1.09 -4.00 7.10
C CYS A 405 -1.35 -3.92 8.61
N ASP A 406 -0.33 -3.48 9.36
CA ASP A 406 -0.42 -3.23 10.80
C ASP A 406 -1.12 -1.88 11.14
N GLY A 407 -1.43 -1.66 12.41
CA GLY A 407 -2.03 -0.44 12.95
C GLY A 407 -1.97 -0.37 14.48
N SER A 408 -2.54 0.65 15.12
CA SER A 408 -2.37 0.89 16.57
C SER A 408 -3.37 0.19 17.49
N ARG A 409 -4.39 -0.49 16.95
CA ARG A 409 -5.43 -1.18 17.74
C ARG A 409 -4.86 -2.35 18.55
N GLY A 410 -5.32 -2.50 19.80
CA GLY A 410 -4.85 -3.54 20.72
C GLY A 410 -5.26 -4.96 20.29
N GLU A 411 -6.42 -5.08 19.64
CA GLU A 411 -6.97 -6.33 19.08
C GLU A 411 -6.03 -7.00 18.08
N ARG A 412 -5.05 -6.26 17.54
CA ARG A 412 -4.01 -6.81 16.67
C ARG A 412 -3.03 -7.73 17.39
N SER A 413 -3.09 -7.84 18.72
CA SER A 413 -2.39 -8.91 19.46
C SER A 413 -2.78 -10.30 18.96
N TYR A 414 -4.01 -10.45 18.43
CA TYR A 414 -4.47 -11.64 17.73
C TYR A 414 -3.42 -12.20 16.76
N TYR A 415 -2.79 -11.37 15.92
CA TYR A 415 -1.83 -11.86 14.92
C TYR A 415 -0.54 -12.37 15.53
N THR A 416 -0.09 -11.78 16.64
CA THR A 416 1.05 -12.30 17.42
C THR A 416 0.70 -13.64 18.04
N ASP A 417 -0.48 -13.73 18.65
CA ASP A 417 -0.94 -14.92 19.37
C ASP A 417 -1.25 -16.07 18.40
N PHE A 418 -1.84 -15.76 17.24
CA PHE A 418 -2.07 -16.69 16.14
C PHE A 418 -0.76 -17.29 15.64
N ALA A 419 0.21 -16.43 15.26
CA ALA A 419 1.52 -16.89 14.77
C ALA A 419 2.21 -17.82 15.77
N ARG A 420 2.19 -17.47 17.07
CA ARG A 420 2.74 -18.32 18.15
C ARG A 420 2.02 -19.66 18.30
N SER A 421 0.73 -19.69 18.02
CA SER A 421 -0.12 -20.86 18.16
C SER A 421 -0.07 -21.78 16.94
N VAL A 422 0.55 -21.34 15.83
CA VAL A 422 0.76 -22.18 14.65
C VAL A 422 1.59 -23.42 15.02
N PRO A 423 1.05 -24.64 14.79
CA PRO A 423 1.72 -25.89 15.14
C PRO A 423 3.10 -26.07 14.49
N LYS A 424 4.00 -26.80 15.15
CA LYS A 424 5.41 -26.95 14.72
C LYS A 424 5.60 -27.67 13.38
N ASP A 425 4.61 -28.44 12.95
CA ASP A 425 4.52 -29.12 11.64
C ASP A 425 3.87 -28.23 10.55
N CYS A 426 3.73 -26.93 10.80
CA CYS A 426 3.20 -25.94 9.87
C CYS A 426 4.20 -24.80 9.61
N LEU A 427 4.07 -24.14 8.46
CA LEU A 427 4.86 -22.95 8.06
C LEU A 427 4.03 -21.67 8.13
N ILE A 428 4.71 -20.54 8.31
CA ILE A 428 4.15 -19.19 8.30
C ILE A 428 4.78 -18.40 7.15
N LEU A 429 3.96 -18.00 6.18
CA LEU A 429 4.30 -16.96 5.21
C LEU A 429 3.86 -15.61 5.76
N THR A 430 4.69 -14.58 5.64
CA THR A 430 4.30 -13.22 6.00
C THR A 430 4.72 -12.23 4.92
N LEU A 431 4.03 -11.10 4.88
CA LEU A 431 4.30 -10.00 3.98
C LEU A 431 3.74 -8.72 4.59
N ALA A 432 4.23 -7.59 4.10
CA ALA A 432 3.85 -6.25 4.54
C ALA A 432 4.05 -6.00 6.06
N CYS A 433 3.71 -4.80 6.52
CA CYS A 433 4.08 -4.35 7.86
C CYS A 433 3.41 -5.12 9.01
N GLY A 434 2.37 -5.92 8.75
CA GLY A 434 1.78 -6.86 9.70
C GLY A 434 2.80 -7.85 10.27
N LYS A 435 3.87 -8.14 9.53
CA LYS A 435 5.00 -8.97 9.98
C LYS A 435 5.60 -8.50 11.30
N TYR A 436 5.58 -7.19 11.59
CA TYR A 436 6.21 -6.62 12.80
C TYR A 436 5.54 -7.07 14.10
N ARG A 437 4.37 -7.69 14.03
CA ARG A 437 3.71 -8.32 15.18
C ARG A 437 4.43 -9.55 15.69
N PHE A 438 5.26 -10.21 14.87
CA PHE A 438 5.88 -11.48 15.25
C PHE A 438 7.22 -11.78 14.59
N ASN A 439 7.72 -10.96 13.64
CA ASN A 439 8.95 -11.26 12.88
C ASN A 439 10.26 -11.27 13.69
N LYS A 440 10.24 -10.80 14.95
CA LYS A 440 11.37 -10.88 15.89
C LYS A 440 11.28 -12.09 16.84
N LEU A 441 10.29 -12.96 16.65
CA LEU A 441 10.14 -14.19 17.42
C LEU A 441 10.86 -15.34 16.71
N ASP A 442 11.40 -16.26 17.49
CA ASP A 442 11.99 -17.49 16.97
C ASP A 442 10.91 -18.57 16.78
N PHE A 443 10.69 -18.94 15.52
CA PHE A 443 9.75 -20.01 15.14
C PHE A 443 10.45 -21.35 14.88
N GLY A 444 11.78 -21.40 14.89
CA GLY A 444 12.58 -22.57 14.57
C GLY A 444 12.50 -22.98 13.09
N THR A 445 12.83 -24.24 12.84
CA THR A 445 12.83 -24.84 11.50
C THR A 445 11.94 -26.07 11.43
N LEU A 446 11.52 -26.43 10.22
CA LEU A 446 10.86 -27.68 9.87
C LEU A 446 11.71 -28.38 8.82
N GLU A 447 12.38 -29.48 9.20
CA GLU A 447 13.29 -30.23 8.32
C GLU A 447 14.38 -29.34 7.68
N GLY A 448 14.88 -28.35 8.43
CA GLY A 448 15.88 -27.39 7.97
C GLY A 448 15.31 -26.16 7.26
N LEU A 449 14.03 -26.13 6.89
CA LEU A 449 13.37 -24.94 6.36
C LEU A 449 12.98 -23.98 7.50
N PRO A 450 13.28 -22.68 7.43
CA PRO A 450 12.76 -21.70 8.38
C PRO A 450 11.23 -21.74 8.45
N ARG A 451 10.66 -21.74 9.66
CA ARG A 451 9.20 -21.77 9.82
C ARG A 451 8.52 -20.44 9.53
N LEU A 452 9.25 -19.33 9.58
CA LEU A 452 8.77 -18.01 9.19
C LEU A 452 9.47 -17.58 7.89
N LEU A 453 8.68 -17.31 6.86
CA LEU A 453 9.16 -16.89 5.55
C LEU A 453 8.60 -15.49 5.25
N ASP A 454 9.45 -14.47 5.33
CA ASP A 454 9.10 -13.10 4.95
C ASP A 454 9.25 -12.91 3.44
N VAL A 455 8.10 -12.78 2.78
CA VAL A 455 7.95 -12.68 1.32
C VAL A 455 8.25 -11.26 0.81
N GLY A 456 8.15 -10.24 1.68
CA GLY A 456 8.50 -8.87 1.34
C GLY A 456 7.44 -7.83 1.72
N GLN A 457 7.28 -6.81 0.89
CA GLN A 457 6.34 -5.70 1.05
C GLN A 457 4.89 -6.16 0.79
N CYS A 458 3.94 -5.24 0.84
CA CYS A 458 2.56 -5.50 0.43
C CYS A 458 2.43 -5.89 -1.07
N ASN A 459 3.19 -5.26 -1.98
CA ASN A 459 3.26 -5.63 -3.41
C ASN A 459 3.76 -7.07 -3.64
N ASP A 460 4.60 -7.60 -2.76
CA ASP A 460 5.08 -8.98 -2.83
C ASP A 460 3.98 -10.03 -2.56
N ALA A 461 2.73 -9.61 -2.34
CA ALA A 461 1.56 -10.48 -2.48
C ALA A 461 1.54 -11.19 -3.85
N TYR A 462 2.08 -10.58 -4.90
CA TYR A 462 2.28 -11.25 -6.19
C TYR A 462 3.17 -12.49 -6.07
N SER A 463 4.30 -12.40 -5.36
CA SER A 463 5.19 -13.55 -5.08
C SER A 463 4.44 -14.70 -4.40
N ALA A 464 3.61 -14.38 -3.40
CA ALA A 464 2.81 -15.38 -2.67
C ALA A 464 1.71 -16.01 -3.56
N ILE A 465 1.04 -15.22 -4.39
CA ILE A 465 0.05 -15.71 -5.36
C ILE A 465 0.71 -16.66 -6.36
N MET A 466 1.85 -16.26 -6.94
CA MET A 466 2.57 -17.09 -7.92
C MET A 466 3.09 -18.40 -7.33
N LEU A 467 3.50 -18.39 -6.05
CA LEU A 467 3.82 -19.63 -5.34
C LEU A 467 2.59 -20.54 -5.24
N ALA A 468 1.44 -20.02 -4.81
CA ALA A 468 0.21 -20.80 -4.68
C ALA A 468 -0.23 -21.38 -6.03
N VAL A 469 -0.21 -20.58 -7.11
CA VAL A 469 -0.52 -21.05 -8.47
C VAL A 469 0.44 -22.18 -8.88
N ASN A 470 1.75 -22.01 -8.67
CA ASN A 470 2.71 -23.04 -9.04
C ASN A 470 2.54 -24.34 -8.25
N LEU A 471 2.27 -24.25 -6.95
CA LEU A 471 2.01 -25.42 -6.10
C LEU A 471 0.74 -26.15 -6.55
N ALA A 472 -0.33 -25.42 -6.85
CA ALA A 472 -1.59 -25.99 -7.32
C ALA A 472 -1.40 -26.73 -8.66
N GLU A 473 -0.68 -26.13 -9.62
CA GLU A 473 -0.34 -26.75 -10.90
C GLU A 473 0.47 -28.05 -10.71
N LYS A 474 1.52 -28.01 -9.87
CA LYS A 474 2.37 -29.19 -9.62
C LYS A 474 1.61 -30.33 -8.91
N LEU A 475 0.64 -30.00 -8.07
CA LEU A 475 -0.19 -30.97 -7.36
C LEU A 475 -1.42 -31.42 -8.16
N GLY A 476 -1.72 -30.78 -9.29
CA GLY A 476 -2.88 -31.08 -10.12
C GLY A 476 -4.21 -30.75 -9.44
N CYS A 477 -4.24 -29.72 -8.58
CA CYS A 477 -5.43 -29.26 -7.85
C CYS A 477 -5.69 -27.76 -8.07
N GLY A 478 -6.78 -27.23 -7.51
CA GLY A 478 -7.03 -25.79 -7.48
C GLY A 478 -6.27 -25.10 -6.34
N VAL A 479 -6.07 -23.78 -6.45
CA VAL A 479 -5.43 -22.97 -5.38
C VAL A 479 -6.16 -23.12 -4.03
N ASN A 480 -7.48 -23.25 -4.05
CA ASN A 480 -8.30 -23.42 -2.85
C ASN A 480 -8.23 -24.83 -2.24
N ASP A 481 -7.63 -25.80 -2.93
CA ASP A 481 -7.42 -27.16 -2.44
C ASP A 481 -6.05 -27.34 -1.77
N LEU A 482 -5.18 -26.31 -1.84
CA LEU A 482 -3.90 -26.32 -1.16
C LEU A 482 -4.10 -26.29 0.36
N PRO A 483 -3.21 -26.91 1.15
CA PRO A 483 -3.19 -26.78 2.60
C PRO A 483 -2.64 -25.38 2.99
N LEU A 484 -3.37 -24.34 2.61
CA LEU A 484 -3.02 -22.93 2.75
C LEU A 484 -4.21 -22.16 3.31
N SER A 485 -3.98 -21.35 4.35
CA SER A 485 -4.99 -20.42 4.88
C SER A 485 -4.45 -19.00 4.98
N LEU A 486 -5.30 -18.03 4.62
CA LEU A 486 -4.94 -16.61 4.54
C LEU A 486 -5.58 -15.86 5.71
N ILE A 487 -4.72 -15.34 6.59
CA ILE A 487 -5.07 -14.60 7.80
C ILE A 487 -4.58 -13.16 7.65
N LEU A 488 -5.42 -12.33 7.03
CA LEU A 488 -5.04 -11.00 6.58
C LEU A 488 -5.43 -9.94 7.61
N SER A 489 -4.46 -9.08 7.89
CA SER A 489 -4.63 -7.79 8.54
C SER A 489 -4.71 -6.70 7.48
N TRP A 490 -5.56 -5.69 7.69
CA TRP A 490 -5.62 -4.54 6.80
C TRP A 490 -5.61 -3.24 7.59
N PHE A 491 -5.27 -2.14 6.92
CA PHE A 491 -5.30 -0.80 7.49
C PHE A 491 -5.69 0.23 6.44
N GLU A 492 -4.98 0.25 5.30
CA GLU A 492 -5.14 1.25 4.25
C GLU A 492 -5.47 0.60 2.89
N GLN A 493 -5.36 1.39 1.82
CA GLN A 493 -5.96 1.11 0.52
C GLN A 493 -5.18 0.08 -0.30
N LYS A 494 -3.86 -0.03 -0.13
CA LYS A 494 -3.07 -1.11 -0.76
C LYS A 494 -3.51 -2.48 -0.26
N ALA A 495 -3.90 -2.62 1.01
CA ALA A 495 -4.50 -3.86 1.50
C ALA A 495 -5.88 -4.16 0.87
N ILE A 496 -6.68 -3.13 0.58
CA ILE A 496 -7.98 -3.31 -0.10
C ILE A 496 -7.79 -3.83 -1.52
N VAL A 497 -6.86 -3.27 -2.29
CA VAL A 497 -6.64 -3.76 -3.67
C VAL A 497 -6.04 -5.16 -3.72
N ILE A 498 -5.20 -5.54 -2.75
CA ILE A 498 -4.72 -6.92 -2.60
C ILE A 498 -5.89 -7.86 -2.33
N LEU A 499 -6.80 -7.50 -1.42
CA LEU A 499 -8.00 -8.29 -1.16
C LEU A 499 -8.82 -8.45 -2.45
N LEU A 500 -9.10 -7.37 -3.17
CA LEU A 500 -9.82 -7.45 -4.45
C LEU A 500 -9.10 -8.34 -5.47
N THR A 501 -7.77 -8.31 -5.51
CA THR A 501 -6.96 -9.18 -6.38
C THR A 501 -7.18 -10.66 -6.03
N LEU A 502 -7.11 -11.01 -4.75
CA LEU A 502 -7.34 -12.38 -4.28
C LEU A 502 -8.75 -12.86 -4.62
N LEU A 503 -9.77 -12.02 -4.38
CA LEU A 503 -11.17 -12.34 -4.70
C LEU A 503 -11.38 -12.51 -6.21
N ALA A 504 -10.80 -11.63 -7.03
CA ALA A 504 -10.90 -11.68 -8.49
C ALA A 504 -10.21 -12.92 -9.09
N LEU A 505 -9.13 -13.39 -8.47
CA LEU A 505 -8.46 -14.67 -8.79
C LEU A 505 -9.22 -15.90 -8.27
N GLY A 506 -10.33 -15.71 -7.56
CA GLY A 506 -11.16 -16.80 -7.04
C GLY A 506 -10.60 -17.46 -5.77
N VAL A 507 -9.68 -16.82 -5.05
CA VAL A 507 -9.21 -17.29 -3.74
C VAL A 507 -10.35 -17.19 -2.74
N LYS A 508 -10.57 -18.26 -1.97
CA LYS A 508 -11.66 -18.39 -1.01
C LYS A 508 -11.17 -18.53 0.43
N ASN A 509 -12.11 -18.40 1.37
CA ASN A 509 -11.92 -18.68 2.79
C ASN A 509 -10.83 -17.79 3.45
N ILE A 510 -10.81 -16.52 3.07
CA ILE A 510 -9.88 -15.51 3.61
C ILE A 510 -10.42 -14.99 4.95
N TYR A 511 -9.59 -15.07 5.99
CA TYR A 511 -9.85 -14.44 7.28
C TYR A 511 -9.32 -13.00 7.26
N THR A 512 -10.13 -12.04 7.69
CA THR A 512 -9.82 -10.61 7.63
C THR A 512 -10.01 -9.93 8.98
N GLY A 513 -9.17 -8.96 9.31
CA GLY A 513 -9.24 -8.25 10.58
C GLY A 513 -8.29 -7.05 10.71
N PRO A 514 -8.22 -6.42 11.90
CA PRO A 514 -8.93 -6.80 13.12
C PRO A 514 -10.41 -6.39 13.12
N THR A 515 -10.83 -5.51 12.20
CA THR A 515 -12.24 -5.12 12.04
C THR A 515 -12.60 -5.07 10.55
N ALA A 516 -13.86 -5.35 10.20
CA ALA A 516 -14.33 -5.22 8.82
C ALA A 516 -14.27 -3.76 8.34
N PRO A 517 -13.99 -3.45 7.06
CA PRO A 517 -14.00 -2.08 6.54
C PRO A 517 -15.26 -1.29 6.89
N GLY A 518 -15.09 -0.05 7.37
CA GLY A 518 -16.21 0.78 7.83
C GLY A 518 -17.20 1.17 6.73
N PHE A 519 -16.80 1.00 5.47
CA PHE A 519 -17.63 1.18 4.28
C PHE A 519 -18.30 -0.11 3.79
N LEU A 520 -18.08 -1.28 4.42
CA LEU A 520 -18.83 -2.49 4.09
C LEU A 520 -19.94 -2.71 5.13
N THR A 521 -21.18 -2.78 4.65
CA THR A 521 -22.34 -3.12 5.47
C THR A 521 -22.37 -4.61 5.79
N GLU A 522 -23.19 -5.02 6.76
CA GLU A 522 -23.41 -6.44 7.05
C GLU A 522 -23.93 -7.20 5.82
N ASN A 523 -24.80 -6.58 5.02
CA ASN A 523 -25.30 -7.19 3.78
C ASN A 523 -24.17 -7.44 2.77
N LEU A 524 -23.29 -6.45 2.55
CA LEU A 524 -22.14 -6.63 1.65
C LEU A 524 -21.15 -7.68 2.18
N LEU A 525 -20.91 -7.72 3.49
CA LEU A 525 -20.07 -8.74 4.10
C LEU A 525 -20.67 -10.14 3.90
N ASN A 526 -21.98 -10.29 4.03
CA ASN A 526 -22.67 -11.56 3.75
C ASN A 526 -22.55 -11.96 2.27
N ILE A 527 -22.70 -11.02 1.32
CA ILE A 527 -22.48 -11.30 -0.10
C ILE A 527 -21.04 -11.79 -0.36
N LEU A 528 -20.04 -11.15 0.25
CA LEU A 528 -18.64 -11.56 0.12
C LEU A 528 -18.37 -12.91 0.79
N ASN A 529 -19.05 -13.21 1.90
CA ASN A 529 -19.00 -14.52 2.55
C ASN A 529 -19.64 -15.61 1.69
N GLU A 530 -20.83 -15.39 1.14
CA GLU A 530 -21.52 -16.37 0.30
C GLU A 530 -20.75 -16.67 -1.00
N LYS A 531 -20.18 -15.64 -1.64
CA LYS A 531 -19.43 -15.79 -2.89
C LYS A 531 -18.03 -16.38 -2.69
N PHE A 532 -17.31 -15.92 -1.68
CA PHE A 532 -15.87 -16.17 -1.52
C PHE A 532 -15.49 -16.85 -0.20
N GLY A 533 -16.41 -17.05 0.73
CA GLY A 533 -16.11 -17.56 2.07
C GLY A 533 -15.31 -16.56 2.92
N MET A 534 -15.25 -15.29 2.53
CA MET A 534 -14.55 -14.24 3.28
C MET A 534 -15.19 -14.08 4.65
N ARG A 535 -14.38 -14.03 5.71
CA ARG A 535 -14.85 -14.00 7.08
C ARG A 535 -14.00 -13.10 7.97
N SER A 536 -14.59 -12.62 9.05
CA SER A 536 -13.87 -11.90 10.10
C SER A 536 -13.12 -12.89 10.99
N ILE A 537 -11.97 -12.49 11.52
CA ILE A 537 -11.30 -13.23 12.58
C ILE A 537 -12.17 -13.33 13.85
N THR A 538 -11.98 -14.39 14.63
CA THR A 538 -12.65 -14.62 15.92
C THR A 538 -11.62 -14.67 17.06
N THR A 539 -11.57 -15.76 17.83
CA THR A 539 -10.44 -16.05 18.72
C THR A 539 -9.43 -16.93 18.01
N VAL A 540 -8.16 -16.87 18.44
CA VAL A 540 -7.09 -17.69 17.86
C VAL A 540 -7.42 -19.18 17.93
N GLU A 541 -7.99 -19.64 19.04
CA GLU A 541 -8.37 -21.04 19.24
C GLU A 541 -9.50 -21.47 18.31
N GLN A 542 -10.52 -20.62 18.13
CA GLN A 542 -11.66 -20.91 17.26
C GLN A 542 -11.22 -20.96 15.79
N ASP A 543 -10.46 -19.96 15.34
CA ASP A 543 -10.00 -19.89 13.95
C ASP A 543 -9.04 -21.04 13.64
N LEU A 544 -8.10 -21.39 14.54
CA LEU A 544 -7.21 -22.54 14.33
C LEU A 544 -7.97 -23.88 14.32
N ALA A 545 -8.97 -24.06 15.19
CA ALA A 545 -9.77 -25.28 15.22
C ALA A 545 -10.63 -25.44 13.96
N GLU A 546 -11.11 -24.33 13.38
CA GLU A 546 -11.84 -24.35 12.11
C GLU A 546 -10.91 -24.67 10.92
N ILE A 547 -9.71 -24.10 10.90
CA ILE A 547 -8.74 -24.29 9.81
C ILE A 547 -8.09 -25.68 9.85
N LEU A 548 -7.76 -26.18 11.05
CA LEU A 548 -7.13 -27.48 11.27
C LEU A 548 -8.09 -28.41 12.02
N PRO A 549 -9.17 -28.89 11.38
CA PRO A 549 -10.07 -29.83 12.03
C PRO A 549 -9.32 -31.13 12.39
N ALA A 550 -9.68 -31.69 13.53
CA ALA A 550 -9.01 -32.83 14.18
C ALA A 550 -9.00 -34.12 13.35
#